data_AF-A0A356T589-F1
#
_entry.id   AF-A0A356T589-F1
#
_cell.length_a   1.000
_cell.length_b   1.000
_cell.length_c   1.000
_cell.angle_alpha   90.00
_cell.angle_beta   90.00
_cell.angle_gamma   90.00
#
_symmetry.space_group_name_H-M   'P 1'
#
loop_
_entity.id
_entity.type
_entity.pdbx_description
1 polymer ?
#
loop_
_entity_poly.entity_id
_entity_poly.type
_entity_poly.pdbx_seq_one_letter_code
_entity_poly.pdbx_strand_id
1 'polypeptide(L)'
;MGTICGSGSATAADTVEAVEQAIDDARPRLGETRPTLGLLFVSPVHDLARALRAARKRLAGIDWLGCTTAGEITELGLTQGGVSTFLIGWGDASHRLDAVRPLQGAANGIAGELAARCAALLEGERGAGRTHLASLLLGDGLHPGFEALIAEIRRVVPGHQTLVGAGAGDDGALARTFVGTFVGTGESALEGGVTALHVASSRGWGVGIGQGVTPSSDRMTVTRSVGNVVYELDEQPALAVFAEYARARGDAFDPAAPGAYLVQNELGIYFFDDIVRVRAGIGLTADGGVRYAGEVPEGASVAVVRGEPLGLIAAARG
;
A
#
# COMPACT_ATOMS: atom_id res chain seq x y z
N MET A 1 17.13 6.69 -23.20
CA MET A 1 17.83 5.96 -22.11
C MET A 1 16.80 5.14 -21.38
N GLY A 2 17.19 4.11 -20.63
CA GLY A 2 16.25 3.39 -19.77
C GLY A 2 15.87 4.23 -18.54
N THR A 3 14.75 3.88 -17.91
CA THR A 3 14.39 4.43 -16.60
C THR A 3 15.38 3.90 -15.54
N ILE A 4 15.91 4.79 -14.71
CA ILE A 4 16.83 4.46 -13.61
C ILE A 4 16.17 4.82 -12.29
N CYS A 5 16.29 3.93 -11.31
CA CYS A 5 15.71 4.13 -9.99
C CYS A 5 16.75 3.94 -8.89
N GLY A 6 16.51 4.56 -7.74
CA GLY A 6 17.31 4.37 -6.53
C GLY A 6 16.44 4.40 -5.28
N SER A 7 16.59 3.41 -4.43
CA SER A 7 15.95 3.33 -3.11
C SER A 7 16.94 3.70 -2.01
N GLY A 8 16.42 4.25 -0.93
CA GLY A 8 17.20 4.53 0.28
C GLY A 8 16.31 4.51 1.52
N SER A 9 16.93 4.39 2.68
CA SER A 9 16.21 4.36 3.96
C SER A 9 17.00 5.01 5.09
N ALA A 10 16.30 5.49 6.11
CA ALA A 10 16.90 6.05 7.32
C ALA A 10 15.99 5.89 8.53
N THR A 11 16.58 5.86 9.73
CA THR A 11 15.87 5.70 11.01
C THR A 11 16.22 6.82 12.00
N ALA A 12 16.63 7.99 11.49
CA ALA A 12 16.91 9.14 12.34
C ALA A 12 15.61 9.61 13.02
N ALA A 13 15.70 10.03 14.29
CA ALA A 13 14.51 10.43 15.04
C ALA A 13 13.90 11.74 14.51
N ASP A 14 14.73 12.66 14.01
CA ASP A 14 14.23 13.89 13.38
C ASP A 14 13.77 13.63 11.94
N THR A 15 12.54 14.06 11.62
CA THR A 15 11.94 13.88 10.30
C THR A 15 12.77 14.47 9.15
N VAL A 16 13.39 15.64 9.34
CA VAL A 16 14.16 16.29 8.27
C VAL A 16 15.44 15.50 8.03
N GLU A 17 16.15 15.15 9.10
CA GLU A 17 17.37 14.34 9.03
C GLU A 17 17.12 12.98 8.38
N ALA A 18 16.05 12.27 8.79
CA ALA A 18 15.68 10.97 8.22
C ALA A 18 15.42 11.06 6.72
N VAL A 19 14.64 12.06 6.29
CA VAL A 19 14.35 12.27 4.86
C VAL A 19 15.61 12.62 4.07
N GLU A 20 16.44 13.52 4.57
CA GLU A 20 17.67 13.92 3.88
C GLU A 20 18.63 12.74 3.74
N GLN A 21 18.78 11.92 4.79
CA GLN A 21 19.62 10.74 4.77
C GLN A 21 19.08 9.65 3.83
N ALA A 22 17.77 9.38 3.84
CA ALA A 22 17.16 8.41 2.92
C ALA A 22 17.34 8.82 1.44
N ILE A 23 17.20 10.12 1.13
CA ILE A 23 17.44 10.68 -0.21
C ILE A 23 18.91 10.55 -0.61
N ASP A 24 19.82 10.80 0.32
CA ASP A 24 21.26 10.75 0.07
C ASP A 24 21.76 9.31 -0.09
N ASP A 25 21.13 8.34 0.56
CA ASP A 25 21.34 6.90 0.36
C ASP A 25 20.78 6.43 -1.00
N ALA A 26 19.65 6.98 -1.46
CA ALA A 26 19.05 6.63 -2.75
C ALA A 26 19.83 7.17 -3.96
N ARG A 27 20.39 8.38 -3.85
CA ARG A 27 20.91 9.14 -5.01
C ARG A 27 22.09 8.47 -5.75
N PRO A 28 23.08 7.83 -5.11
CA PRO A 28 24.19 7.20 -5.81
C PRO A 28 23.76 6.17 -6.87
N ARG A 29 22.63 5.49 -6.67
CA ARG A 29 22.07 4.49 -7.61
C ARG A 29 21.59 5.09 -8.93
N LEU A 30 21.30 6.40 -8.95
CA LEU A 30 20.87 7.11 -10.16
C LEU A 30 22.04 7.50 -11.08
N GLY A 31 23.28 7.45 -10.59
CA GLY A 31 24.44 7.97 -11.31
C GLY A 31 24.24 9.43 -11.74
N GLU A 32 24.37 9.70 -13.04
CA GLU A 32 24.16 11.04 -13.63
C GLU A 32 22.69 11.35 -13.95
N THR A 33 21.80 10.36 -13.83
CA THR A 33 20.38 10.54 -14.14
C THR A 33 19.71 11.42 -13.09
N ARG A 34 19.10 12.51 -13.54
CA ARG A 34 18.27 13.34 -12.66
C ARG A 34 16.92 12.67 -12.46
N PRO A 35 16.47 12.47 -11.20
CA PRO A 35 15.13 11.97 -10.96
C PRO A 35 14.11 13.05 -11.32
N THR A 36 12.90 12.62 -11.62
CA THR A 36 11.74 13.48 -11.90
C THR A 36 10.58 13.19 -10.95
N LEU A 37 10.62 12.05 -10.25
CA LEU A 37 9.66 11.64 -9.26
C LEU A 37 10.38 11.03 -8.05
N GLY A 38 9.91 11.34 -6.85
CA GLY A 38 10.26 10.65 -5.62
C GLY A 38 9.03 10.06 -4.94
N LEU A 39 9.13 8.81 -4.52
CA LEU A 39 8.18 8.21 -3.58
C LEU A 39 8.75 8.31 -2.17
N LEU A 40 7.91 8.65 -1.20
CA LEU A 40 8.31 8.82 0.20
C LEU A 40 7.35 8.07 1.13
N PHE A 41 7.87 7.06 1.81
CA PHE A 41 7.12 6.22 2.75
C PHE A 41 7.64 6.51 4.16
N VAL A 42 6.74 6.90 5.06
CA VAL A 42 7.11 7.57 6.30
C VAL A 42 6.40 6.89 7.46
N SER A 43 7.16 6.39 8.45
CA SER A 43 6.54 5.91 9.68
C SER A 43 5.72 7.03 10.34
N PRO A 44 4.54 6.73 10.91
CA PRO A 44 3.67 7.69 11.60
C PRO A 44 4.30 8.48 12.73
N VAL A 45 5.46 8.05 13.24
CA VAL A 45 6.25 8.83 14.21
C VAL A 45 6.77 10.14 13.61
N HIS A 46 6.78 10.26 12.28
CA HIS A 46 7.14 11.45 11.53
C HIS A 46 5.92 12.08 10.87
N ASP A 47 5.85 13.42 10.89
CA ASP A 47 4.80 14.18 10.20
C ASP A 47 5.02 14.15 8.67
N LEU A 48 4.06 13.60 7.92
CA LEU A 48 4.16 13.42 6.46
C LEU A 48 4.33 14.77 5.72
N ALA A 49 3.62 15.81 6.14
CA ALA A 49 3.72 17.14 5.53
C ALA A 49 5.13 17.73 5.70
N ARG A 50 5.69 17.65 6.91
CA ARG A 50 7.08 18.02 7.22
C ARG A 50 8.07 17.18 6.40
N ALA A 51 7.83 15.87 6.25
CA ALA A 51 8.68 14.98 5.47
C ALA A 51 8.70 15.37 3.98
N LEU A 52 7.54 15.63 3.38
CA LEU A 52 7.44 16.08 1.98
C LEU A 52 8.10 17.44 1.75
N ARG A 53 7.97 18.38 2.69
CA ARG A 53 8.69 19.66 2.64
C ARG A 53 10.20 19.50 2.72
N ALA A 54 10.68 18.61 3.59
CA ALA A 54 12.10 18.28 3.69
C ALA A 54 12.61 17.67 2.37
N ALA A 55 11.88 16.72 1.81
CA ALA A 55 12.22 16.07 0.56
C ALA A 55 12.33 17.06 -0.61
N ARG A 56 11.34 17.95 -0.75
CA ARG A 56 11.33 19.03 -1.76
C ARG A 56 12.47 20.02 -1.57
N LYS A 57 12.84 20.36 -0.32
CA LYS A 57 13.98 21.24 -0.03
C LYS A 57 15.30 20.58 -0.39
N ARG A 58 15.47 19.28 -0.08
CA ARG A 58 16.69 18.50 -0.34
C ARG A 58 16.91 18.22 -1.82
N LEU A 59 15.82 17.97 -2.55
CA LEU A 59 15.82 17.63 -3.97
C LEU A 59 14.69 18.37 -4.69
N ALA A 60 15.02 19.57 -5.17
CA ALA A 60 14.08 20.46 -5.85
C ALA A 60 13.89 20.09 -7.34
N GLY A 61 12.75 20.48 -7.90
CA GLY A 61 12.45 20.33 -9.33
C GLY A 61 11.88 18.96 -9.72
N ILE A 62 11.46 18.16 -8.74
CA ILE A 62 10.81 16.86 -8.95
C ILE A 62 9.46 16.84 -8.23
N ASP A 63 8.57 15.94 -8.65
CA ASP A 63 7.33 15.68 -7.92
C ASP A 63 7.58 14.66 -6.81
N TRP A 64 6.82 14.78 -5.72
CA TRP A 64 6.83 13.83 -4.61
C TRP A 64 5.45 13.25 -4.36
N LEU A 65 5.38 11.95 -4.15
CA LEU A 65 4.20 11.24 -3.69
C LEU A 65 4.59 10.47 -2.42
N GLY A 66 3.77 10.52 -1.38
CA GLY A 66 4.06 9.76 -0.17
C GLY A 66 2.84 9.39 0.65
N CYS A 67 3.05 8.51 1.60
CA CYS A 67 2.05 8.10 2.57
C CYS A 67 2.70 7.66 3.88
N THR A 68 1.88 7.54 4.93
CA THR A 68 2.29 6.87 6.16
C THR A 68 2.30 5.35 6.02
N THR A 69 3.09 4.67 6.84
CA THR A 69 3.38 3.22 6.74
C THR A 69 3.14 2.45 8.04
N ALA A 70 3.35 1.13 7.95
CA ALA A 70 3.42 0.22 9.09
C ALA A 70 4.66 -0.69 8.91
N GLY A 71 5.85 -0.07 8.89
CA GLY A 71 7.11 -0.66 8.46
C GLY A 71 7.49 -0.27 7.02
N GLU A 72 8.80 -0.13 6.78
CA GLU A 72 9.34 0.33 5.50
C GLU A 72 10.33 -0.68 4.94
N ILE A 73 10.14 -1.09 3.69
CA ILE A 73 10.97 -2.11 3.03
C ILE A 73 11.70 -1.50 1.84
N THR A 74 12.99 -1.81 1.72
CA THR A 74 13.78 -1.61 0.51
C THR A 74 14.57 -2.88 0.20
N GLU A 75 15.33 -2.91 -0.88
CA GLU A 75 16.25 -4.02 -1.16
C GLU A 75 17.35 -4.17 -0.10
N LEU A 76 17.60 -3.11 0.68
CA LEU A 76 18.54 -3.09 1.80
C LEU A 76 18.01 -3.79 3.05
N GLY A 77 16.69 -3.98 3.15
CA GLY A 77 16.05 -4.66 4.28
C GLY A 77 14.78 -3.97 4.76
N LEU A 78 14.31 -4.42 5.92
CA LEU A 78 13.16 -3.88 6.64
C LEU A 78 13.63 -2.90 7.72
N THR A 79 13.02 -1.72 7.76
CA THR A 79 13.12 -0.75 8.85
C THR A 79 11.76 -0.54 9.49
N GLN A 80 11.76 -0.01 10.72
CA GLN A 80 10.56 0.39 11.43
C GLN A 80 10.82 1.72 12.14
N GLY A 81 9.82 2.59 12.18
CA GLY A 81 9.97 3.92 12.79
C GLY A 81 10.81 4.87 11.93
N GLY A 82 10.99 4.58 10.64
CA GLY A 82 11.91 5.31 9.77
C GLY A 82 11.23 5.94 8.56
N VAL A 83 12.05 6.24 7.56
CA VAL A 83 11.65 6.75 6.26
C VAL A 83 12.31 5.88 5.19
N SER A 84 11.56 5.46 4.18
CA SER A 84 12.12 4.95 2.94
C SER A 84 11.72 5.82 1.76
N THR A 85 12.60 5.89 0.77
CA THR A 85 12.36 6.65 -0.46
C THR A 85 12.72 5.85 -1.68
N PHE A 86 12.04 6.13 -2.78
CA PHE A 86 12.34 5.59 -4.09
C PHE A 86 12.35 6.72 -5.12
N LEU A 87 13.54 7.06 -5.61
CA LEU A 87 13.76 8.08 -6.62
C LEU A 87 13.72 7.46 -8.01
N ILE A 88 13.04 8.12 -8.94
CA ILE A 88 12.85 7.62 -10.31
C ILE A 88 13.25 8.71 -11.31
N GLY A 89 14.19 8.37 -12.20
CA GLY A 89 14.52 9.15 -13.38
C GLY A 89 14.01 8.46 -14.63
N TRP A 90 12.95 9.01 -15.22
CA TRP A 90 12.35 8.42 -16.42
C TRP A 90 13.28 8.54 -17.63
N GLY A 91 13.48 7.43 -18.34
CA GLY A 91 14.20 7.42 -19.61
C GLY A 91 13.28 7.40 -20.82
N ASP A 92 12.16 6.70 -20.70
CA ASP A 92 11.20 6.39 -21.77
C ASP A 92 9.74 6.54 -21.33
N ALA A 93 9.54 7.19 -20.18
CA ALA A 93 8.25 7.44 -19.58
C ALA A 93 8.09 8.92 -19.20
N SER A 94 6.86 9.31 -18.90
CA SER A 94 6.52 10.54 -18.20
C SER A 94 5.42 10.23 -17.21
N HIS A 95 5.29 11.08 -16.21
CA HIS A 95 4.27 10.92 -15.19
C HIS A 95 3.40 12.16 -15.05
N ARG A 96 2.23 11.95 -14.46
CA ARG A 96 1.35 12.99 -13.95
C ARG A 96 0.89 12.58 -12.57
N LEU A 97 1.17 13.42 -11.59
CA LEU A 97 0.73 13.23 -10.22
C LEU A 97 -0.53 14.07 -9.95
N ASP A 98 -1.55 13.45 -9.38
CA ASP A 98 -2.76 14.15 -8.99
C ASP A 98 -2.68 14.75 -7.58
N ALA A 99 -3.53 15.75 -7.34
CA ALA A 99 -3.71 16.29 -6.00
C ALA A 99 -4.38 15.25 -5.10
N VAL A 100 -4.02 15.28 -3.82
CA VAL A 100 -4.67 14.46 -2.79
C VAL A 100 -6.13 14.88 -2.63
N ARG A 101 -7.00 13.89 -2.48
CA ARG A 101 -8.45 14.09 -2.35
C ARG A 101 -8.96 13.39 -1.10
N PRO A 102 -9.99 13.93 -0.44
CA PRO A 102 -10.69 13.21 0.62
C PRO A 102 -11.31 11.93 0.05
N LEU A 103 -11.21 10.82 0.79
CA LEU A 103 -11.88 9.56 0.44
C LEU A 103 -13.35 9.53 0.91
N GLN A 104 -13.91 10.70 1.23
CA GLN A 104 -15.30 10.92 1.54
C GLN A 104 -16.05 11.29 0.25
N GLY A 105 -16.92 10.42 -0.24
CA GLY A 105 -17.71 10.67 -1.44
C GLY A 105 -18.12 9.41 -2.18
N ALA A 106 -18.76 9.58 -3.34
CA ALA A 106 -19.15 8.47 -4.18
C ALA A 106 -17.94 7.97 -4.98
N ALA A 107 -17.55 6.71 -4.75
CA ALA A 107 -16.37 6.07 -5.35
C ALA A 107 -16.34 6.18 -6.89
N ASN A 108 -17.50 6.13 -7.53
CA ASN A 108 -17.66 6.27 -8.99
C ASN A 108 -17.20 7.64 -9.51
N GLY A 109 -17.45 8.73 -8.77
CA GLY A 109 -17.04 10.08 -9.15
C GLY A 109 -15.52 10.22 -9.13
N ILE A 110 -14.88 9.77 -8.04
CA ILE A 110 -13.42 9.75 -7.91
C ILE A 110 -12.81 8.89 -9.02
N ALA A 111 -13.35 7.68 -9.24
CA ALA A 111 -12.88 6.77 -10.29
C ALA A 111 -12.97 7.39 -11.69
N GLY A 112 -14.10 8.00 -12.03
CA GLY A 112 -14.32 8.65 -13.33
C GLY A 112 -13.34 9.80 -13.59
N GLU A 113 -13.07 10.61 -12.58
CA GLU A 113 -12.08 11.70 -12.70
C GLU A 113 -10.65 11.18 -12.89
N LEU A 114 -10.24 10.16 -12.12
CA LEU A 114 -8.92 9.53 -12.27
C LEU A 114 -8.76 8.91 -13.66
N ALA A 115 -9.79 8.21 -14.16
CA ALA A 115 -9.79 7.64 -15.50
C ALA A 115 -9.69 8.72 -16.59
N ALA A 116 -10.44 9.82 -16.46
CA ALA A 116 -10.39 10.94 -17.41
C ALA A 116 -8.99 11.59 -17.46
N ARG A 117 -8.34 11.78 -16.31
CA ARG A 117 -6.98 12.35 -16.21
C ARG A 117 -5.93 11.43 -16.80
N CYS A 118 -6.06 10.15 -16.53
CA CYS A 118 -5.25 9.09 -17.10
C CYS A 118 -5.36 9.06 -18.64
N ALA A 119 -6.58 9.11 -19.19
CA ALA A 119 -6.82 9.18 -20.62
C ALA A 119 -6.23 10.45 -21.26
N ALA A 120 -6.36 11.60 -20.59
CA ALA A 120 -5.79 12.85 -21.06
C ALA A 120 -4.24 12.83 -21.10
N LEU A 121 -3.59 12.18 -20.11
CA LEU A 121 -2.14 11.95 -20.14
C LEU A 121 -1.75 11.14 -21.37
N LEU A 122 -2.41 10.00 -21.61
CA LEU A 122 -2.09 9.15 -22.74
C LEU A 122 -2.21 9.89 -24.07
N GLU A 123 -3.30 10.66 -24.26
CA GLU A 123 -3.50 11.43 -25.50
C GLU A 123 -2.36 12.42 -25.74
N GLY A 124 -1.93 13.16 -24.70
CA GLY A 124 -0.82 14.10 -24.80
C GLY A 124 0.53 13.44 -25.11
N GLU A 125 0.69 12.17 -24.75
CA GLU A 125 1.94 11.43 -24.84
C GLU A 125 2.05 10.54 -26.09
N ARG A 126 0.97 10.41 -26.87
CA ARG A 126 0.96 9.65 -28.14
C ARG A 126 2.00 10.12 -29.14
N GLY A 127 2.19 11.43 -29.27
CA GLY A 127 3.18 12.02 -30.17
C GLY A 127 4.64 11.66 -29.81
N ALA A 128 4.88 11.31 -28.53
CA ALA A 128 6.17 10.85 -28.03
C ALA A 128 6.34 9.32 -28.09
N GLY A 129 5.38 8.59 -28.68
CA GLY A 129 5.40 7.12 -28.77
C GLY A 129 5.15 6.40 -27.45
N ARG A 130 4.65 7.09 -26.42
CA ARG A 130 4.34 6.52 -25.11
C ARG A 130 2.88 6.05 -25.09
N THR A 131 2.67 4.80 -25.45
CA THR A 131 1.33 4.21 -25.66
C THR A 131 0.86 3.29 -24.53
N HIS A 132 1.72 3.00 -23.54
CA HIS A 132 1.39 2.16 -22.39
C HIS A 132 1.10 3.00 -21.17
N LEU A 133 0.19 2.52 -20.33
CA LEU A 133 -0.32 3.25 -19.17
C LEU A 133 -0.24 2.40 -17.91
N ALA A 134 0.31 2.99 -16.86
CA ALA A 134 0.29 2.45 -15.50
C ALA A 134 -0.22 3.50 -14.52
N SER A 135 -0.94 3.07 -13.50
CA SER A 135 -1.34 3.91 -12.37
C SER A 135 -0.89 3.30 -11.06
N LEU A 136 -0.35 4.13 -10.17
CA LEU A 136 -0.10 3.81 -8.77
C LEU A 136 -1.03 4.62 -7.90
N LEU A 137 -1.81 3.96 -7.03
CA LEU A 137 -2.71 4.60 -6.09
C LEU A 137 -2.21 4.46 -4.66
N LEU A 138 -2.15 5.57 -3.94
CA LEU A 138 -2.00 5.58 -2.49
C LEU A 138 -3.29 6.13 -1.89
N GLY A 139 -3.90 5.40 -0.97
CA GLY A 139 -5.11 5.84 -0.28
C GLY A 139 -5.16 5.35 1.15
N ASP A 140 -6.16 5.81 1.90
CA ASP A 140 -6.36 5.36 3.27
C ASP A 140 -6.67 3.85 3.33
N GLY A 141 -5.70 3.08 3.86
CA GLY A 141 -5.83 1.63 4.00
C GLY A 141 -6.86 1.21 5.06
N LEU A 142 -7.26 2.12 5.96
CA LEU A 142 -8.25 1.85 7.01
C LEU A 142 -9.68 2.19 6.56
N HIS A 143 -9.84 2.91 5.46
CA HIS A 143 -11.15 3.37 5.00
C HIS A 143 -11.86 2.29 4.17
N PRO A 144 -13.07 1.84 4.55
CA PRO A 144 -13.81 0.81 3.80
C PRO A 144 -14.10 1.19 2.35
N GLY A 145 -14.22 2.48 2.06
CA GLY A 145 -14.43 2.99 0.70
C GLY A 145 -13.24 2.81 -0.25
N PHE A 146 -12.05 2.45 0.24
CA PHE A 146 -10.87 2.31 -0.62
C PHE A 146 -11.00 1.11 -1.56
N GLU A 147 -11.44 -0.07 -1.07
CA GLU A 147 -11.69 -1.23 -1.94
C GLU A 147 -12.80 -0.94 -2.98
N ALA A 148 -13.86 -0.25 -2.57
CA ALA A 148 -14.93 0.16 -3.47
C ALA A 148 -14.41 1.09 -4.58
N LEU A 149 -13.52 2.03 -4.24
CA LEU A 149 -12.86 2.89 -5.22
C LEU A 149 -12.01 2.08 -6.22
N ILE A 150 -11.23 1.11 -5.74
CA ILE A 150 -10.44 0.24 -6.64
C ILE A 150 -11.36 -0.55 -7.59
N ALA A 151 -12.48 -1.07 -7.10
CA ALA A 151 -13.46 -1.76 -7.93
C ALA A 151 -14.04 -0.84 -9.02
N GLU A 152 -14.43 0.39 -8.66
CA GLU A 152 -14.94 1.37 -9.62
C GLU A 152 -13.88 1.80 -10.63
N ILE A 153 -12.64 2.01 -10.22
CA ILE A 153 -11.53 2.32 -11.14
C ILE A 153 -11.38 1.19 -12.16
N ARG A 154 -11.38 -0.07 -11.72
CA ARG A 154 -11.27 -1.23 -12.62
C ARG A 154 -12.40 -1.33 -13.63
N ARG A 155 -13.58 -0.74 -13.36
CA ARG A 155 -14.69 -0.68 -14.33
C ARG A 155 -14.48 0.38 -15.41
N VAL A 156 -13.79 1.47 -15.09
CA VAL A 156 -13.67 2.64 -15.99
C VAL A 156 -12.33 2.74 -16.71
N VAL A 157 -11.27 2.13 -16.18
CA VAL A 157 -9.96 2.10 -16.86
C VAL A 157 -9.89 1.00 -17.91
N PRO A 158 -9.12 1.18 -19.01
CA PRO A 158 -8.93 0.13 -20.00
C PRO A 158 -8.29 -1.13 -19.38
N GLY A 159 -8.74 -2.33 -19.78
CA GLY A 159 -8.27 -3.59 -19.19
C GLY A 159 -6.78 -3.91 -19.39
N HIS A 160 -6.08 -3.18 -20.26
CA HIS A 160 -4.64 -3.30 -20.50
C HIS A 160 -3.81 -2.28 -19.68
N GLN A 161 -4.47 -1.38 -18.95
CA GLN A 161 -3.80 -0.45 -18.06
C GLN A 161 -3.35 -1.18 -16.79
N THR A 162 -2.07 -1.06 -16.46
CA THR A 162 -1.54 -1.59 -15.21
C THR A 162 -2.04 -0.74 -14.04
N LEU A 163 -2.59 -1.39 -13.00
CA LEU A 163 -3.05 -0.74 -11.78
C LEU A 163 -2.37 -1.38 -10.58
N VAL A 164 -1.56 -0.59 -9.87
CA VAL A 164 -0.90 -0.94 -8.62
C VAL A 164 -1.21 0.09 -7.55
N GLY A 165 -0.86 -0.19 -6.31
CA GLY A 165 -1.08 0.76 -5.23
C GLY A 165 -0.81 0.15 -3.86
N ALA A 166 -1.05 0.96 -2.83
CA ALA A 166 -0.97 0.57 -1.44
C ALA A 166 -1.99 1.36 -0.60
N GLY A 167 -2.41 0.76 0.50
CA GLY A 167 -3.08 1.47 1.58
C GLY A 167 -2.02 2.10 2.49
N ALA A 168 -2.18 3.37 2.83
CA ALA A 168 -1.42 4.02 3.88
C ALA A 168 -1.68 3.30 5.22
N GLY A 169 -0.65 3.20 6.05
CA GLY A 169 -0.69 2.52 7.35
C GLY A 169 -0.37 3.46 8.50
N ASP A 170 -0.53 2.96 9.72
CA ASP A 170 -0.24 3.70 10.95
C ASP A 170 0.45 2.88 12.06
N ASP A 171 1.45 2.08 11.69
CA ASP A 171 2.18 1.17 12.60
C ASP A 171 1.24 0.24 13.42
N GLY A 172 0.08 -0.10 12.84
CA GLY A 172 -0.90 -0.99 13.45
C GLY A 172 -1.74 -0.34 14.55
N ALA A 173 -1.70 1.00 14.69
CA ALA A 173 -2.57 1.72 15.62
C ALA A 173 -4.05 1.71 15.18
N LEU A 174 -4.31 1.50 13.88
CA LEU A 174 -5.65 1.40 13.27
C LEU A 174 -6.54 2.61 13.58
N ALA A 175 -5.93 3.79 13.63
CA ALA A 175 -6.54 5.06 14.00
C ALA A 175 -6.58 6.03 12.82
N ARG A 176 -5.44 6.37 12.22
CA ARG A 176 -5.32 7.48 11.25
C ARG A 176 -4.17 7.29 10.28
N THR A 177 -4.44 7.45 9.00
CA THR A 177 -3.43 7.33 7.93
C THR A 177 -3.39 8.61 7.10
N PHE A 178 -2.24 8.90 6.50
CA PHE A 178 -2.05 10.09 5.69
C PHE A 178 -1.48 9.73 4.32
N VAL A 179 -1.97 10.43 3.30
CA VAL A 179 -1.39 10.43 1.96
C VAL A 179 -1.06 11.86 1.58
N GLY A 180 -0.02 12.04 0.78
CA GLY A 180 0.52 13.35 0.48
C GLY A 180 1.17 13.45 -0.89
N THR A 181 1.09 14.63 -1.49
CA THR A 181 1.80 14.95 -2.73
C THR A 181 2.48 16.31 -2.65
N PHE A 182 3.54 16.43 -3.43
CA PHE A 182 4.22 17.67 -3.75
C PHE A 182 4.31 17.78 -5.28
N VAL A 183 3.70 18.80 -5.88
CA VAL A 183 3.81 19.09 -7.33
C VAL A 183 4.10 20.57 -7.53
N GLY A 184 5.22 20.91 -8.19
CA GLY A 184 5.59 22.30 -8.44
C GLY A 184 5.85 23.10 -7.17
N THR A 185 4.90 23.93 -6.71
CA THR A 185 4.90 24.62 -5.39
C THR A 185 3.75 24.18 -4.48
N GLY A 186 2.85 23.32 -4.96
CA GLY A 186 1.72 22.84 -4.19
C GLY A 186 2.11 21.65 -3.31
N GLU A 187 1.79 21.78 -2.02
CA GLU A 187 1.85 20.70 -1.04
C GLU A 187 0.41 20.29 -0.70
N SER A 188 0.18 18.99 -0.57
CA SER A 188 -1.08 18.47 -0.04
C SER A 188 -0.75 17.25 0.81
N ALA A 189 -1.17 17.26 2.07
CA ALA A 189 -1.14 16.09 2.94
C ALA A 189 -2.51 16.00 3.61
N LEU A 190 -3.14 14.84 3.53
CA LEU A 190 -4.52 14.66 3.98
C LEU A 190 -4.66 13.37 4.76
N GLU A 191 -5.30 13.47 5.92
CA GLU A 191 -5.79 12.33 6.68
C GLU A 191 -6.94 11.66 5.91
N GLY A 192 -6.91 10.34 5.78
CA GLY A 192 -8.02 9.62 5.13
C GLY A 192 -8.20 9.93 3.65
N GLY A 193 -7.12 10.33 2.97
CA GLY A 193 -7.15 10.75 1.57
C GLY A 193 -6.87 9.63 0.56
N VAL A 194 -6.93 9.99 -0.72
CA VAL A 194 -6.44 9.19 -1.85
C VAL A 194 -5.77 10.06 -2.90
N THR A 195 -4.77 9.52 -3.58
CA THR A 195 -4.11 10.14 -4.72
C THR A 195 -3.66 9.09 -5.73
N ALA A 196 -3.38 9.53 -6.96
CA ALA A 196 -2.92 8.69 -8.03
C ALA A 196 -1.72 9.31 -8.76
N LEU A 197 -0.76 8.45 -9.07
CA LEU A 197 0.29 8.70 -10.03
C LEU A 197 -0.06 7.96 -11.32
N HIS A 198 -0.14 8.68 -12.44
CA HIS A 198 -0.28 8.10 -13.76
C HIS A 198 1.05 8.16 -14.50
N VAL A 199 1.42 7.07 -15.17
CA VAL A 199 2.66 6.96 -15.93
C VAL A 199 2.35 6.51 -17.35
N ALA A 200 2.75 7.32 -18.33
CA ALA A 200 2.73 6.97 -19.74
C ALA A 200 4.14 6.56 -20.16
N SER A 201 4.27 5.45 -20.88
CA SER A 201 5.58 4.89 -21.24
C SER A 201 5.61 4.24 -22.61
N SER A 202 6.81 4.14 -23.17
CA SER A 202 7.01 3.52 -24.48
C SER A 202 6.82 1.99 -24.46
N ARG A 203 6.89 1.37 -23.28
CA ARG A 203 6.84 -0.08 -23.06
C ARG A 203 5.90 -0.42 -21.90
N GLY A 204 5.28 -1.61 -21.96
CA GLY A 204 4.46 -2.12 -20.87
C GLY A 204 5.25 -2.37 -19.59
N TRP A 205 4.58 -2.24 -18.45
CA TRP A 205 5.15 -2.46 -17.12
C TRP A 205 4.78 -3.86 -16.62
N GLY A 206 5.77 -4.58 -16.11
CA GLY A 206 5.55 -5.80 -15.34
C GLY A 206 5.18 -5.48 -13.89
N VAL A 207 4.32 -6.29 -13.29
CA VAL A 207 3.98 -6.20 -11.86
C VAL A 207 4.24 -7.57 -11.24
N GLY A 208 5.13 -7.60 -10.25
CA GLY A 208 5.28 -8.71 -9.33
C GLY A 208 4.46 -8.45 -8.08
N ILE A 209 3.77 -9.48 -7.58
CA ILE A 209 3.07 -9.44 -6.30
C ILE A 209 3.56 -10.62 -5.47
N GLY A 210 4.11 -10.33 -4.30
CA GLY A 210 4.49 -11.32 -3.31
C GLY A 210 3.95 -10.92 -1.94
N GLN A 211 3.40 -11.88 -1.20
CA GLN A 211 2.84 -11.62 0.14
C GLN A 211 3.90 -11.81 1.25
N GLY A 212 4.90 -12.67 1.01
CA GLY A 212 5.95 -12.96 1.99
C GLY A 212 5.45 -13.71 3.24
N VAL A 213 4.27 -14.32 3.16
CA VAL A 213 3.64 -15.09 4.23
C VAL A 213 3.64 -16.58 3.93
N THR A 214 3.53 -17.38 4.99
CA THR A 214 3.34 -18.83 4.90
C THR A 214 2.11 -19.27 5.69
N PRO A 215 1.38 -20.30 5.22
CA PRO A 215 0.29 -20.89 6.00
C PRO A 215 0.82 -21.46 7.31
N SER A 216 0.12 -21.17 8.41
CA SER A 216 0.48 -21.61 9.75
C SER A 216 -0.65 -22.38 10.45
N SER A 217 -1.79 -22.55 9.79
CA SER A 217 -2.88 -23.45 10.17
C SER A 217 -3.26 -24.37 9.01
N ASP A 218 -4.10 -25.37 9.30
CA ASP A 218 -4.85 -26.08 8.27
C ASP A 218 -5.79 -25.12 7.52
N ARG A 219 -6.23 -25.53 6.31
CA ARG A 219 -7.22 -24.78 5.55
C ARG A 219 -8.59 -24.90 6.23
N MET A 220 -9.29 -23.77 6.28
CA MET A 220 -10.63 -23.60 6.81
C MET A 220 -11.53 -22.99 5.75
N THR A 221 -12.84 -23.07 5.94
CA THR A 221 -13.85 -22.42 5.12
C THR A 221 -14.46 -21.25 5.87
N VAL A 222 -14.60 -20.11 5.21
CA VAL A 222 -15.39 -18.98 5.74
C VAL A 222 -16.86 -19.34 5.63
N THR A 223 -17.47 -19.84 6.72
CA THR A 223 -18.86 -20.32 6.67
C THR A 223 -19.89 -19.20 6.85
N ARG A 224 -19.50 -18.08 7.47
CA ARG A 224 -20.36 -16.89 7.56
C ARG A 224 -19.58 -15.59 7.53
N SER A 225 -19.88 -14.72 6.57
CA SER A 225 -19.30 -13.37 6.50
C SER A 225 -20.25 -12.34 5.88
N VAL A 226 -20.06 -11.07 6.20
CA VAL A 226 -20.77 -9.95 5.56
C VAL A 226 -19.75 -8.85 5.26
N GLY A 227 -19.45 -8.65 3.98
CA GLY A 227 -18.41 -7.72 3.55
C GLY A 227 -17.06 -8.08 4.15
N ASN A 228 -16.44 -7.15 4.90
CA ASN A 228 -15.16 -7.38 5.55
C ASN A 228 -15.28 -7.93 6.99
N VAL A 229 -16.46 -8.40 7.41
CA VAL A 229 -16.66 -8.97 8.75
C VAL A 229 -16.87 -10.48 8.62
N VAL A 230 -15.95 -11.25 9.20
CA VAL A 230 -16.05 -12.71 9.28
C VAL A 230 -16.60 -13.08 10.65
N TYR A 231 -17.68 -13.85 10.65
CA TYR A 231 -18.30 -14.33 11.86
C TYR A 231 -17.92 -15.76 12.17
N GLU A 232 -17.80 -16.60 11.16
CA GLU A 232 -17.57 -18.04 11.34
C GLU A 232 -16.53 -18.59 10.36
N LEU A 233 -15.70 -19.49 10.90
CA LEU A 233 -14.73 -20.32 10.19
C LEU A 233 -15.05 -21.77 10.56
N ASP A 234 -15.29 -22.64 9.58
CA ASP A 234 -15.71 -24.04 9.77
C ASP A 234 -16.86 -24.23 10.77
N GLU A 235 -17.92 -23.43 10.64
CA GLU A 235 -19.11 -23.43 11.51
C GLU A 235 -18.82 -23.06 12.98
N GLN A 236 -17.62 -22.52 13.26
CA GLN A 236 -17.22 -22.04 14.58
C GLN A 236 -17.05 -20.51 14.59
N PRO A 237 -17.34 -19.83 15.72
CA PRO A 237 -17.08 -18.39 15.83
C PRO A 237 -15.61 -18.06 15.51
N ALA A 238 -15.38 -17.11 14.61
CA ALA A 238 -14.04 -16.79 14.10
C ALA A 238 -13.06 -16.46 15.23
N LEU A 239 -13.49 -15.71 16.26
CA LEU A 239 -12.64 -15.37 17.39
C LEU A 239 -12.25 -16.61 18.24
N ALA A 240 -13.15 -17.60 18.34
CA ALA A 240 -12.86 -18.84 19.05
C ALA A 240 -11.80 -19.67 18.31
N VAL A 241 -11.85 -19.69 16.98
CA VAL A 241 -10.82 -20.33 16.14
C VAL A 241 -9.45 -19.70 16.38
N PHE A 242 -9.35 -18.37 16.45
CA PHE A 242 -8.09 -17.69 16.79
C PHE A 242 -7.62 -17.98 18.22
N ALA A 243 -8.53 -18.07 19.19
CA ALA A 243 -8.20 -18.43 20.57
C ALA A 243 -7.65 -19.86 20.66
N GLU A 244 -8.26 -20.80 19.95
CA GLU A 244 -7.78 -22.19 19.88
C GLU A 244 -6.43 -22.28 19.17
N TYR A 245 -6.28 -21.58 18.05
CA TYR A 245 -5.02 -21.49 17.33
C TYR A 245 -3.88 -20.92 18.20
N ALA A 246 -4.15 -19.85 18.96
CA ALA A 246 -3.18 -19.30 19.92
C ALA A 246 -2.81 -20.31 21.01
N ARG A 247 -3.81 -20.96 21.60
CA ARG A 247 -3.62 -21.99 22.64
C ARG A 247 -2.77 -23.15 22.13
N ALA A 248 -3.03 -23.64 20.92
CA ALA A 248 -2.28 -24.74 20.31
C ALA A 248 -0.79 -24.40 20.11
N ARG A 249 -0.49 -23.11 19.93
CA ARG A 249 0.87 -22.60 19.76
C ARG A 249 1.56 -22.19 21.06
N GLY A 250 0.79 -22.05 22.15
CA GLY A 250 1.28 -21.47 23.40
C GLY A 250 1.47 -19.94 23.31
N ASP A 251 0.84 -19.29 22.33
CA ASP A 251 0.89 -17.84 22.18
C ASP A 251 -0.10 -17.18 23.18
N ALA A 252 0.24 -15.99 23.67
CA ALA A 252 -0.68 -15.22 24.53
C ALA A 252 -1.83 -14.64 23.69
N PHE A 253 -3.06 -14.81 24.18
CA PHE A 253 -4.26 -14.30 23.52
C PHE A 253 -5.25 -13.76 24.54
N ASP A 254 -5.64 -12.50 24.37
CA ASP A 254 -6.71 -11.87 25.13
C ASP A 254 -7.93 -11.65 24.22
N PRO A 255 -9.02 -12.42 24.40
CA PRO A 255 -10.24 -12.23 23.63
C PRO A 255 -10.87 -10.85 23.78
N ALA A 256 -10.60 -10.13 24.87
CA ALA A 256 -11.10 -8.77 25.09
C ALA A 256 -10.28 -7.70 24.36
N ALA A 257 -9.03 -8.02 23.98
CA ALA A 257 -8.13 -7.13 23.26
C ALA A 257 -7.30 -7.88 22.19
N PRO A 258 -7.93 -8.55 21.22
CA PRO A 258 -7.22 -9.47 20.32
C PRO A 258 -6.48 -8.76 19.17
N GLY A 259 -6.60 -7.42 19.05
CA GLY A 259 -6.16 -6.67 17.87
C GLY A 259 -4.72 -6.93 17.45
N ALA A 260 -3.76 -6.81 18.38
CA ALA A 260 -2.35 -7.07 18.09
C ALA A 260 -2.11 -8.51 17.61
N TYR A 261 -2.81 -9.47 18.20
CA TYR A 261 -2.70 -10.88 17.80
C TYR A 261 -3.26 -11.13 16.40
N LEU A 262 -4.40 -10.52 16.07
CA LEU A 262 -5.08 -10.67 14.78
C LEU A 262 -4.32 -9.99 13.63
N VAL A 263 -3.61 -8.89 13.89
CA VAL A 263 -2.74 -8.24 12.89
C VAL A 263 -1.50 -9.10 12.58
N GLN A 264 -1.01 -9.87 13.54
CA GLN A 264 0.15 -10.75 13.37
C GLN A 264 -0.19 -12.16 12.86
N ASN A 265 -1.48 -12.52 12.87
CA ASN A 265 -1.99 -13.81 12.44
C ASN A 265 -3.17 -13.56 11.50
N GLU A 266 -2.84 -13.29 10.25
CA GLU A 266 -3.78 -12.81 9.25
C GLU A 266 -4.51 -13.99 8.58
N LEU A 267 -5.58 -13.71 7.83
CA LEU A 267 -6.18 -14.72 6.95
C LEU A 267 -5.57 -14.63 5.55
N GLY A 268 -4.91 -15.70 5.11
CA GLY A 268 -4.56 -15.92 3.72
C GLY A 268 -5.71 -16.58 2.98
N ILE A 269 -6.15 -15.99 1.87
CA ILE A 269 -7.22 -16.49 1.01
C ILE A 269 -6.60 -17.26 -0.16
N TYR A 270 -7.01 -18.50 -0.32
CA TYR A 270 -6.57 -19.37 -1.40
C TYR A 270 -7.33 -19.12 -2.70
N PHE A 271 -6.61 -19.26 -3.81
CA PHE A 271 -7.16 -19.58 -5.11
C PHE A 271 -6.46 -20.85 -5.60
N PHE A 272 -7.20 -21.96 -5.65
CA PHE A 272 -6.63 -23.31 -5.75
C PHE A 272 -5.62 -23.58 -4.63
N ASP A 273 -4.33 -23.63 -4.97
CA ASP A 273 -3.25 -23.96 -4.03
C ASP A 273 -2.41 -22.76 -3.60
N ASP A 274 -2.64 -21.61 -4.20
CA ASP A 274 -1.86 -20.40 -3.94
C ASP A 274 -2.64 -19.43 -3.06
N ILE A 275 -1.94 -18.82 -2.10
CA ILE A 275 -2.48 -17.69 -1.33
C ILE A 275 -2.36 -16.43 -2.17
N VAL A 276 -3.49 -15.94 -2.66
CA VAL A 276 -3.54 -14.79 -3.58
C VAL A 276 -3.83 -13.47 -2.87
N ARG A 277 -4.38 -13.52 -1.65
CA ARG A 277 -4.71 -12.35 -0.83
C ARG A 277 -4.45 -12.64 0.63
N VAL A 278 -4.05 -11.61 1.36
CA VAL A 278 -3.91 -11.65 2.82
C VAL A 278 -4.77 -10.53 3.41
N ARG A 279 -5.38 -10.81 4.57
CA ARG A 279 -6.31 -9.91 5.25
C ARG A 279 -5.98 -9.85 6.73
N ALA A 280 -5.51 -8.70 7.19
CA ALA A 280 -5.27 -8.43 8.61
C ALA A 280 -6.59 -8.24 9.36
N GLY A 281 -6.72 -8.83 10.55
CA GLY A 281 -7.83 -8.54 11.44
C GLY A 281 -7.62 -7.20 12.13
N ILE A 282 -8.52 -6.24 11.89
CA ILE A 282 -8.41 -4.84 12.32
C ILE A 282 -9.42 -4.45 13.41
N GLY A 283 -10.18 -5.40 13.94
CA GLY A 283 -11.05 -5.14 15.08
C GLY A 283 -12.17 -6.15 15.25
N LEU A 284 -13.02 -5.91 16.24
CA LEU A 284 -14.22 -6.69 16.53
C LEU A 284 -15.47 -5.87 16.30
N THR A 285 -16.55 -6.54 15.91
CA THR A 285 -17.90 -5.98 15.92
C THR A 285 -18.62 -6.35 17.21
N ALA A 286 -19.62 -5.56 17.61
CA ALA A 286 -20.37 -5.78 18.85
C ALA A 286 -21.16 -7.09 18.86
N ASP A 287 -21.49 -7.63 17.68
CA ASP A 287 -22.17 -8.90 17.45
C ASP A 287 -21.20 -10.08 17.27
N GLY A 288 -19.91 -9.91 17.59
CA GLY A 288 -18.94 -10.99 17.70
C GLY A 288 -18.21 -11.38 16.42
N GLY A 289 -18.28 -10.57 15.37
CA GLY A 289 -17.50 -10.74 14.14
C GLY A 289 -16.09 -10.15 14.24
N VAL A 290 -15.16 -10.71 13.47
CA VAL A 290 -13.82 -10.17 13.28
C VAL A 290 -13.82 -9.34 12.00
N ARG A 291 -13.47 -8.05 12.11
CA ARG A 291 -13.36 -7.13 10.98
C ARG A 291 -11.97 -7.23 10.36
N TYR A 292 -11.91 -7.29 9.04
CA TYR A 292 -10.67 -7.39 8.26
C TYR A 292 -10.40 -6.14 7.42
N ALA A 293 -9.12 -5.93 7.08
CA ALA A 293 -8.68 -4.94 6.10
C ALA A 293 -9.03 -5.41 4.67
N GLY A 294 -10.30 -5.27 4.32
CA GLY A 294 -10.87 -5.71 3.05
C GLY A 294 -11.74 -6.96 3.16
N GLU A 295 -12.47 -7.26 2.09
CA GLU A 295 -13.42 -8.38 2.05
C GLU A 295 -12.74 -9.75 2.24
N VAL A 296 -13.42 -10.62 3.00
CA VAL A 296 -13.12 -12.05 3.14
C VAL A 296 -14.41 -12.81 2.77
N PRO A 297 -14.56 -13.30 1.52
CA PRO A 297 -15.84 -13.81 1.04
C PRO A 297 -16.31 -15.08 1.76
N GLU A 298 -17.63 -15.21 1.93
CA GLU A 298 -18.25 -16.46 2.38
C GLU A 298 -17.99 -17.58 1.36
N GLY A 299 -17.71 -18.78 1.85
CA GLY A 299 -17.28 -19.93 1.06
C GLY A 299 -15.81 -19.90 0.63
N ALA A 300 -15.04 -18.85 0.95
CA ALA A 300 -13.62 -18.82 0.65
C ALA A 300 -12.85 -19.86 1.47
N SER A 301 -11.86 -20.49 0.83
CA SER A 301 -10.86 -21.31 1.53
C SER A 301 -9.75 -20.40 2.06
N VAL A 302 -9.50 -20.47 3.36
CA VAL A 302 -8.54 -19.62 4.07
C VAL A 302 -7.63 -20.43 4.97
N ALA A 303 -6.49 -19.86 5.36
CA ALA A 303 -5.71 -20.34 6.49
C ALA A 303 -5.20 -19.14 7.28
N VAL A 304 -4.88 -19.36 8.56
CA VAL A 304 -4.04 -18.39 9.28
C VAL A 304 -2.67 -18.39 8.61
N VAL A 305 -2.16 -17.20 8.32
CA VAL A 305 -0.83 -16.99 7.74
C VAL A 305 0.02 -16.12 8.63
N ARG A 306 1.34 -16.29 8.50
CA ARG A 306 2.34 -15.46 9.19
C ARG A 306 3.43 -15.03 8.23
N GLY A 307 3.83 -13.77 8.34
CA GLY A 307 5.01 -13.22 7.69
C GLY A 307 6.21 -13.27 8.64
N GLU A 308 7.34 -13.78 8.14
CA GLU A 308 8.63 -13.61 8.80
C GLU A 308 9.39 -12.48 8.08
N PRO A 309 10.17 -11.63 8.77
CA PRO A 309 10.83 -10.48 8.14
C PRO A 309 11.62 -10.82 6.87
N LEU A 310 12.35 -11.95 6.86
CA LEU A 310 13.09 -12.39 5.68
C LEU A 310 12.18 -12.81 4.53
N GLY A 311 11.01 -13.40 4.83
CA GLY A 311 10.00 -13.75 3.82
C GLY A 311 9.37 -12.51 3.20
N LEU A 312 9.07 -11.50 4.01
CA LEU A 312 8.55 -10.19 3.55
C LEU A 312 9.57 -9.47 2.66
N ILE A 313 10.84 -9.42 3.07
CA ILE A 313 11.93 -8.83 2.28
C ILE A 313 12.13 -9.60 0.97
N ALA A 314 12.13 -10.94 1.02
CA ALA A 314 12.28 -11.77 -0.18
C ALA A 314 11.13 -11.56 -1.17
N ALA A 315 9.89 -11.41 -0.68
CA ALA A 315 8.73 -11.11 -1.51
C ALA A 315 8.84 -9.74 -2.22
N ALA A 316 9.49 -8.76 -1.58
CA ALA A 316 9.72 -7.44 -2.18
C ALA A 316 10.81 -7.42 -3.27
N ARG A 317 11.61 -8.50 -3.41
CA ARG A 317 12.69 -8.62 -4.42
C ARG A 317 12.24 -9.19 -5.77
N GLY A 318 10.95 -9.50 -5.91
CA GLY A 318 10.35 -10.27 -7.02
C GLY A 318 10.90 -9.96 -8.41
#